data_AF-A0A3S1E2L6-F1
#
_entry.id   AF-A0A3S1E2L6-F1
#
_cell.length_a   1.000
_cell.length_b   1.000
_cell.length_c   1.000
_cell.angle_alpha   90.00
_cell.angle_beta   90.00
_cell.angle_gamma   90.00
#
_symmetry.space_group_name_H-M   'P 1'
#
loop_
_entity.id
_entity.type
_entity.pdbx_description
1 polymer ?
#
loop_
_entity_poly.entity_id
_entity_poly.type
_entity_poly.pdbx_seq_one_letter_code
_entity_poly.pdbx_strand_id
1 'polypeptide(L)' 'MTDTPAPRHIPDRLDKPLSSAIFSWEALLIVIAVIIFAVNSLASPYFLD' A
#
# COMPACT_ATOMS: atom_id res chain seq x y z
N MET A 1 41.27 27.06 13.87
CA MET A 1 40.68 26.27 12.78
C MET A 1 39.25 25.96 13.19
N THR A 2 38.28 26.71 12.67
CA THR A 2 36.85 26.58 13.01
C THR A 2 36.21 25.60 12.04
N ASP A 3 36.01 24.37 12.47
CA ASP A 3 35.28 23.35 11.71
C ASP A 3 33.78 23.69 11.78
N THR A 4 33.24 24.21 10.69
CA THR A 4 31.79 24.47 10.58
C THR A 4 31.15 23.20 10.05
N PRO A 5 30.29 22.52 10.82
CA PRO A 5 29.70 21.26 10.39
C PRO A 5 28.81 21.53 9.17
N ALA A 6 29.08 20.81 8.08
CA ALA A 6 28.29 20.91 6.85
C ALA A 6 26.81 20.60 7.11
N PRO A 7 25.86 21.29 6.45
CA PRO A 7 24.44 21.06 6.63
C PRO A 7 24.08 19.60 6.35
N ARG A 8 23.51 18.91 7.34
CA ARG A 8 23.10 17.51 7.19
C ARG A 8 21.77 17.47 6.44
N HIS A 9 21.80 17.07 5.17
CA HIS A 9 20.59 16.86 4.38
C HIS A 9 19.92 15.55 4.82
N ILE A 10 18.83 15.68 5.59
CA ILE A 10 17.99 14.55 5.96
C ILE A 10 17.01 14.37 4.79
N PRO A 11 17.07 13.27 4.03
CA PRO A 11 16.12 13.04 2.95
C PRO A 11 14.73 12.96 3.56
N ASP A 12 13.83 13.80 3.08
CA ASP A 12 12.43 13.73 3.46
C ASP A 12 11.88 12.41 2.91
N ARG A 13 11.53 11.50 3.82
CA ARG A 13 10.96 10.19 3.47
C ARG A 13 9.43 10.19 3.61
N LEU A 14 8.84 11.33 3.93
CA LEU A 14 7.41 11.47 4.18
C LEU A 14 6.57 11.62 2.91
N ASP A 15 7.19 11.62 1.72
CA ASP A 15 6.49 11.81 0.44
C ASP A 15 5.72 10.58 -0.06
N LYS A 16 5.99 9.38 0.48
CA LYS A 16 5.42 8.13 -0.07
C LYS A 16 4.56 7.28 0.89
N PRO A 17 3.80 7.82 1.86
CA PRO A 17 2.96 7.00 2.72
C PRO A 17 1.87 6.29 1.90
N LEU A 18 1.27 6.98 0.92
CA LEU A 18 0.23 6.41 0.08
C LEU A 18 0.78 5.34 -0.89
N SER A 19 1.95 5.60 -1.48
CA SER A 19 2.62 4.62 -2.35
C SER A 19 3.07 3.40 -1.55
N SER A 20 3.57 3.59 -0.33
CA SER A 20 3.94 2.49 0.57
C SER A 20 2.73 1.67 1.02
N ALA A 21 1.57 2.32 1.22
CA ALA A 21 0.33 1.64 1.59
C ALA A 21 -0.21 0.78 0.44
N ILE A 22 -0.12 1.25 -0.81
CA ILE A 22 -0.58 0.50 -1.99
C ILE A 22 0.33 -0.71 -2.28
N PHE A 23 1.63 -0.62 -1.99
CA PHE A 23 2.59 -1.72 -2.15
C PHE A 23 2.78 -2.55 -0.86
N SER A 24 1.94 -2.37 0.16
CA SER A 24 2.03 -3.15 1.38
C SER A 24 1.40 -4.54 1.20
N TRP A 25 1.76 -5.45 2.10
CA TRP A 25 1.09 -6.74 2.22
C TRP A 25 -0.41 -6.61 2.48
N GLU A 26 -0.86 -5.53 3.14
CA GLU A 26 -2.28 -5.29 3.40
C GLU A 26 -3.05 -5.00 2.12
N ALA A 27 -2.50 -4.19 1.21
CA ALA A 27 -3.11 -3.93 -0.09
C ALA A 27 -3.22 -5.20 -0.94
N LEU A 28 -2.19 -6.06 -0.91
CA LEU A 28 -2.25 -7.37 -1.55
C LEU A 28 -3.39 -8.24 -0.99
N LEU A 29 -3.55 -8.29 0.33
CA LEU A 29 -4.63 -9.03 0.97
C LEU A 29 -6.02 -8.51 0.58
N ILE A 30 -6.19 -7.18 0.51
CA ILE A 30 -7.46 -6.57 0.07
C ILE A 30 -7.77 -6.96 -1.37
N VAL A 31 -6.80 -6.86 -2.28
CA VAL A 31 -6.98 -7.24 -3.69
C VAL A 31 -7.37 -8.71 -3.80
N ILE A 32 -6.68 -9.60 -3.09
CA ILE A 32 -6.99 -11.03 -3.08
C ILE A 32 -8.40 -11.28 -2.54
N ALA A 33 -8.79 -10.62 -1.43
CA ALA A 33 -10.11 -10.77 -0.85
C ALA A 33 -11.22 -10.36 -1.83
N VAL A 34 -11.07 -9.22 -2.52
CA VAL A 34 -12.02 -8.75 -3.53
C VAL A 34 -12.14 -9.73 -4.70
N ILE A 35 -11.01 -10.25 -5.20
CA ILE A 35 -11.01 -11.21 -6.31
C ILE A 35 -11.72 -12.50 -5.91
N ILE A 36 -11.35 -13.09 -4.76
CA ILE A 36 -11.97 -14.33 -4.28
C ILE A 36 -13.46 -14.14 -4.08
N PHE A 37 -13.86 -13.04 -3.43
CA PHE A 37 -15.26 -12.71 -3.20
C PHE A 37 -16.03 -12.59 -4.52
N ALA A 38 -15.56 -11.77 -5.47
CA ALA A 38 -16.23 -11.56 -6.75
C ALA A 38 -16.40 -12.86 -7.54
N VAL A 39 -15.34 -13.68 -7.64
CA VAL A 39 -15.39 -14.97 -8.32
C VAL A 39 -16.37 -15.92 -7.62
N ASN A 40 -16.36 -15.96 -6.28
CA ASN A 40 -17.24 -16.82 -5.51
C ASN A 40 -18.72 -16.39 -5.59
N SER A 41 -18.98 -15.09 -5.57
CA SER A 41 -20.32 -14.52 -5.73
C SER A 41 -20.89 -14.80 -7.11
N LEU A 42 -20.08 -14.69 -8.17
CA LEU A 42 -20.52 -15.02 -9.53
C LEU A 42 -20.72 -16.54 -9.75
N ALA A 43 -19.90 -17.36 -9.07
CA ALA A 43 -20.04 -18.81 -9.11
C ALA A 43 -21.25 -19.32 -8.29
N SER A 44 -21.74 -18.53 -7.34
CA SER A 44 -22.93 -18.85 -6.55
C SER A 44 -24.17 -18.22 -7.19
N PRO A 45 -25.05 -19.01 -7.85
CA PRO A 45 -26.16 -18.50 -8.65
C PRO A 45 -27.23 -17.71 -7.87
N TYR A 46 -27.14 -17.64 -6.54
CA TYR A 46 -28.07 -16.94 -5.65
C TYR A 46 -27.44 -15.76 -4.89
N PHE A 47 -26.19 -15.41 -5.17
CA PHE A 47 -25.47 -14.45 -4.32
C PHE A 47 -25.68 -12.99 -4.73
N LEU A 48 -26.08 -12.75 -5.98
CA LEU A 48 -26.25 -11.43 -6.59
C LEU A 48 -27.70 -11.16 -7.05
N ASP A 49 -28.59 -12.12 -6.83
CA ASP A 49 -30.03 -12.09 -7.14
C ASP A 49 -30.82 -12.19 -5.83
#